data_AF-A0A930FHF6-F1
#
_entry.id   AF-A0A930FHF6-F1
#
_cell.length_a   1.000
_cell.length_b   1.000
_cell.length_c   1.000
_cell.angle_alpha   90.00
_cell.angle_beta   90.00
_cell.angle_gamma   90.00
#
_symmetry.space_group_name_H-M   'P 1'
#
loop_
_entity.id
_entity.type
_entity.pdbx_description
1 polymer ?
#
loop_
_entity_poly.entity_id
_entity_poly.type
_entity_poly.pdbx_seq_one_letter_code
_entity_poly.pdbx_strand_id
1 'polypeptide(L)'
;FVLAPLSGILMGAATASTTAGSTIASQTFSGPLTAAGVPAVSAAAMIHAGATVLDSLPHGSFFHATGGSVFMAIEDRMKLIPYEAIVGLSSTIVATILYLIGF
;
A
#
# COMPACT_ATOMS: atom_id res chain seq x y z
N PHE A 1 9.45 6.46 -11.70
CA PHE A 1 8.82 5.28 -11.06
C PHE A 1 8.67 5.41 -9.54
N VAL A 2 9.65 5.94 -8.79
CA VAL A 2 9.61 6.05 -7.30
C VAL A 2 8.34 6.70 -6.72
N LEU A 3 7.73 7.63 -7.44
CA LEU A 3 6.44 8.22 -7.07
C LEU A 3 5.34 7.16 -6.88
N ALA A 4 5.33 6.09 -7.67
CA ALA A 4 4.32 5.04 -7.60
C ALA A 4 4.27 4.34 -6.23
N PRO A 5 5.34 3.67 -5.75
CA PRO A 5 5.29 3.03 -4.44
C PRO A 5 5.12 4.02 -3.29
N LEU A 6 5.77 5.19 -3.32
CA LEU A 6 5.67 6.16 -2.23
C LEU A 6 4.27 6.76 -2.11
N SER A 7 3.63 7.12 -3.23
CA SER A 7 2.25 7.61 -3.21
C SER A 7 1.29 6.55 -2.69
N GLY A 8 1.48 5.28 -3.05
CA GLY A 8 0.77 4.15 -2.47
C GLY A 8 0.89 4.12 -0.94
N ILE A 9 2.12 4.07 -0.42
CA ILE A 9 2.39 4.02 1.03
C ILE A 9 1.71 5.15 1.78
N LEU A 10 1.93 6.40 1.34
CA LEU A 10 1.43 7.57 2.03
C LEU A 10 -0.09 7.67 1.97
N MET A 11 -0.69 7.33 0.83
CA MET A 11 -2.14 7.39 0.67
C MET A 11 -2.85 6.22 1.35
N GLY A 12 -2.21 5.04 1.39
CA GLY A 12 -2.63 3.91 2.21
C GLY A 12 -2.64 4.29 3.69
N ALA A 13 -1.59 4.95 4.19
CA ALA A 13 -1.53 5.46 5.56
C ALA A 13 -2.62 6.49 5.85
N ALA A 14 -2.79 7.49 4.97
CA ALA A 14 -3.77 8.55 5.15
C ALA A 14 -5.20 7.99 5.23
N THR A 15 -5.51 6.97 4.42
CA THR A 15 -6.85 6.38 4.34
C THR A 15 -7.05 5.18 5.27
N ALA A 16 -5.97 4.58 5.79
CA ALA A 16 -5.96 3.24 6.38
C ALA A 16 -6.78 2.22 5.57
N SER A 17 -6.53 2.22 4.25
CA SER A 17 -7.20 1.34 3.30
C SER A 17 -6.37 1.16 2.04
N THR A 18 -6.02 -0.08 1.71
CA THR A 18 -5.32 -0.38 0.46
C THR A 18 -6.14 0.08 -0.75
N THR A 19 -7.45 -0.20 -0.77
CA THR A 19 -8.32 0.15 -1.90
C THR A 19 -8.46 1.66 -2.06
N ALA A 20 -8.76 2.40 -0.98
CA ALA A 20 -8.92 3.84 -1.07
C ALA A 20 -7.59 4.53 -1.38
N GLY A 21 -6.51 4.14 -0.69
CA GLY A 21 -5.16 4.65 -0.92
C GLY A 21 -4.70 4.43 -2.37
N SER A 22 -4.85 3.22 -2.89
CA SER A 22 -4.52 2.89 -4.29
C SER A 22 -5.34 3.70 -5.28
N THR A 23 -6.64 3.88 -5.01
CA THR A 23 -7.56 4.63 -5.88
C THR A 23 -7.15 6.09 -5.97
N ILE A 24 -6.97 6.75 -4.83
CA ILE A 24 -6.61 8.17 -4.76
C ILE A 24 -5.23 8.40 -5.39
N ALA A 25 -4.24 7.56 -5.06
CA ALA A 25 -2.90 7.66 -5.64
C ALA A 25 -2.92 7.45 -7.16
N SER A 26 -3.65 6.44 -7.65
CA SER A 26 -3.76 6.18 -9.09
C SER A 26 -4.47 7.31 -9.84
N GLN A 27 -5.57 7.82 -9.29
CA GLN A 27 -6.30 8.95 -9.89
C GLN A 27 -5.45 10.22 -9.95
N THR A 28 -4.60 10.44 -8.95
CA THR A 28 -3.76 11.64 -8.85
C THR A 28 -2.49 11.53 -9.70
N PHE A 29 -1.83 10.36 -9.71
CA PHE A 29 -0.46 10.21 -10.23
C PHE A 29 -0.34 9.37 -11.50
N SER A 30 -1.41 8.75 -12.01
CA SER A 30 -1.36 7.96 -13.26
C SER A 30 -0.83 8.77 -14.45
N GLY A 31 -1.29 10.01 -14.64
CA GLY A 31 -0.82 10.91 -15.70
C GLY A 31 0.68 11.20 -15.60
N PRO A 32 1.19 11.76 -14.48
CA PRO A 32 2.62 11.99 -14.29
C PRO A 32 3.49 10.73 -14.45
N LEU A 33 3.03 9.57 -13.95
CA LEU A 33 3.79 8.31 -14.04
C LEU A 33 3.91 7.80 -15.47
N THR A 34 2.81 7.81 -16.22
CA THR A 34 2.79 7.37 -17.62
C THR A 34 3.54 8.34 -18.53
N ALA A 35 3.44 9.65 -18.29
CA ALA A 35 4.22 10.67 -19.00
C ALA A 35 5.73 10.53 -18.77
N ALA A 36 6.13 10.04 -17.59
CA ALA A 36 7.52 9.71 -17.27
C ALA A 36 7.99 8.35 -17.82
N GLY A 37 7.18 7.69 -18.66
CA GLY A 37 7.52 6.41 -19.30
C GLY A 37 7.40 5.19 -18.40
N VAL A 38 6.75 5.29 -17.24
CA VAL A 38 6.45 4.11 -16.41
C VAL A 38 5.25 3.38 -17.02
N PRO A 39 5.36 2.08 -17.35
CA PRO A 39 4.22 1.31 -17.85
C PRO A 39 3.05 1.36 -16.86
N ALA A 40 1.83 1.53 -17.37
CA ALA A 40 0.65 1.72 -16.52
C ALA A 40 0.42 0.55 -15.54
N VAL A 41 0.64 -0.68 -15.98
CA VAL A 41 0.51 -1.89 -15.14
C VAL A 41 1.56 -1.90 -14.04
N SER A 42 2.83 -1.65 -14.36
CA SER A 42 3.90 -1.59 -13.36
C SER A 42 3.69 -0.44 -12.36
N ALA A 43 3.22 0.72 -12.83
CA ALA A 43 2.85 1.85 -11.97
C ALA A 43 1.71 1.47 -11.01
N ALA A 44 0.64 0.87 -11.52
CA ALA A 44 -0.48 0.41 -10.71
C ALA A 44 -0.08 -0.67 -9.70
N ALA A 45 0.76 -1.62 -10.10
CA ALA A 45 1.28 -2.67 -9.21
C ALA A 45 2.12 -2.08 -8.07
N MET A 46 3.04 -1.15 -8.37
CA MET A 46 3.82 -0.46 -7.33
C MET A 46 2.96 0.40 -6.40
N ILE A 47 1.96 1.13 -6.93
CA ILE A 47 1.01 1.91 -6.11
C ILE A 47 0.23 0.99 -5.18
N HIS A 48 -0.34 -0.08 -5.71
CA HIS A 48 -1.14 -1.01 -4.93
C HIS A 48 -0.32 -1.70 -3.85
N ALA A 49 0.85 -2.23 -4.20
CA ALA A 49 1.76 -2.83 -3.25
C ALA A 49 2.18 -1.82 -2.17
N GLY A 50 2.50 -0.59 -2.57
CA GLY A 50 2.80 0.50 -1.64
C GLY A 50 1.67 0.76 -0.65
N ALA A 51 0.41 0.76 -1.10
CA ALA A 51 -0.74 1.03 -0.23
C ALA A 51 -0.88 0.01 0.91
N THR A 52 -0.45 -1.24 0.71
CA THR A 52 -0.49 -2.29 1.74
C THR A 52 0.50 -2.08 2.90
N VAL A 53 1.48 -1.17 2.77
CA VAL A 53 2.51 -0.97 3.80
C VAL A 53 1.92 -0.36 5.07
N LEU A 54 0.93 0.52 4.95
CA LEU A 54 0.38 1.28 6.08
C LEU A 54 -1.15 1.33 6.08
N ASP A 55 -1.82 0.40 5.40
CA ASP A 55 -3.28 0.35 5.38
C ASP A 55 -3.91 -0.19 6.67
N SER A 56 -3.12 -0.84 7.52
CA SER A 56 -3.57 -1.52 8.73
C SER A 56 -3.50 -0.62 9.98
N LEU A 57 -3.47 0.70 9.79
CA LEU A 57 -3.45 1.68 10.87
C LEU A 57 -4.81 1.73 11.62
N PRO A 58 -4.82 2.13 12.90
CA PRO A 58 -5.97 1.94 13.79
C PRO A 58 -7.19 2.81 13.46
N HIS A 59 -7.07 3.83 12.60
CA HIS A 59 -8.22 4.60 12.12
C HIS A 59 -8.98 3.93 10.97
N GLY A 60 -8.43 2.84 10.42
CA GLY A 60 -9.04 2.08 9.33
C GLY A 60 -9.98 0.98 9.83
N SER A 61 -11.05 0.74 9.09
CA SER A 61 -12.00 -0.35 9.39
C SER A 61 -11.35 -1.73 9.32
N PHE A 62 -10.30 -1.91 8.51
CA PHE A 62 -9.58 -3.18 8.37
C PHE A 62 -8.92 -3.62 9.67
N PHE A 63 -8.33 -2.68 10.43
CA PHE A 63 -7.74 -2.96 11.75
C PHE A 63 -8.79 -3.57 12.71
N HIS A 64 -9.98 -2.97 12.76
CA HIS A 64 -11.07 -3.43 13.61
C HIS A 64 -11.72 -4.74 13.13
N ALA A 65 -11.94 -4.88 11.83
CA ALA A 65 -12.57 -6.07 11.26
C ALA A 65 -11.70 -7.33 11.44
N THR A 66 -10.37 -7.19 11.24
CA THR A 66 -9.42 -8.30 11.41
C THR A 66 -9.16 -8.65 12.86
N GLY A 67 -9.09 -7.67 13.77
CA GLY A 67 -8.99 -7.95 15.21
C GLY A 67 -10.27 -8.58 15.76
N GLY A 68 -11.44 -8.07 15.35
CA GLY A 68 -12.74 -8.53 15.82
C GLY A 68 -13.09 -9.96 15.39
N SER A 69 -12.61 -10.42 14.23
CA SER A 69 -12.90 -11.76 13.71
C SER A 69 -12.30 -12.90 14.56
N VAL A 70 -11.29 -12.59 15.36
CA VAL A 70 -10.61 -13.54 16.25
C VAL A 70 -10.65 -13.10 17.72
N PHE A 71 -11.55 -12.16 18.06
CA PHE A 71 -11.72 -11.61 19.41
C PHE A 71 -10.40 -11.09 20.03
N MET A 72 -9.53 -10.50 19.21
CA MET A 72 -8.22 -9.98 19.62
C MET A 72 -8.36 -8.72 20.47
N ALA A 73 -7.59 -8.62 21.55
CA ALA A 73 -7.47 -7.38 22.31
C ALA A 73 -6.80 -6.29 21.45
N ILE A 74 -7.23 -5.03 21.58
CA ILE A 74 -6.65 -3.90 20.83
C ILE A 74 -5.14 -3.81 21.05
N GLU A 75 -4.67 -4.06 22.28
CA GLU A 75 -3.25 -4.02 22.61
C GLU A 75 -2.43 -5.04 21.81
N ASP A 76 -2.94 -6.25 21.61
CA ASP A 76 -2.28 -7.28 20.80
C ASP A 76 -2.38 -6.96 19.30
N ARG A 77 -3.51 -6.40 18.86
CA ARG A 77 -3.69 -5.97 17.46
C ARG A 77 -2.72 -4.85 17.08
N MET A 78 -2.44 -3.91 17.99
CA MET A 78 -1.45 -2.83 17.79
C MET A 78 -0.03 -3.38 17.59
N LYS A 79 0.33 -4.48 18.27
CA LYS A 79 1.65 -5.12 18.11
C LYS A 79 1.84 -5.73 16.72
N LEU A 80 0.76 -6.00 15.98
CA LEU A 80 0.82 -6.57 14.62
C LEU A 80 1.12 -5.55 13.53
N ILE A 81 0.86 -4.26 13.75
CA ILE A 81 1.03 -3.20 12.74
C ILE A 81 2.43 -3.22 12.10
N PRO A 82 3.55 -3.33 12.86
CA PRO A 82 4.87 -3.39 12.25
C PRO A 82 5.08 -4.62 11.37
N TYR A 83 4.49 -5.77 11.72
CA TYR A 83 4.61 -6.99 10.94
C TYR A 83 3.84 -6.88 9.62
N GLU A 84 2.61 -6.36 9.67
CA GLU A 84 1.80 -6.08 8.48
C GLU A 84 2.52 -5.08 7.56
N ALA A 85 3.13 -4.04 8.14
CA ALA A 85 3.92 -3.09 7.38
C ALA A 85 5.16 -3.71 6.72
N ILE A 86 5.84 -4.64 7.39
CA ILE A 86 6.96 -5.40 6.80
C ILE A 86 6.47 -6.28 5.63
N VAL A 87 5.33 -6.94 5.78
CA VAL A 87 4.72 -7.73 4.69
C VAL A 87 4.41 -6.83 3.50
N GLY A 88 3.72 -5.71 3.72
CA GLY A 88 3.44 -4.75 2.66
C GLY A 88 4.72 -4.18 2.03
N LEU A 89 5.74 -3.88 2.84
CA LEU A 89 7.01 -3.35 2.36
C LEU A 89 7.75 -4.39 1.50
N SER A 90 7.71 -5.66 1.89
CA SER A 90 8.28 -6.75 1.11
C SER A 90 7.63 -6.84 -0.28
N SER A 91 6.29 -6.74 -0.35
CA SER A 91 5.55 -6.74 -1.62
C SER A 91 5.90 -5.52 -2.47
N THR A 92 6.09 -4.36 -1.85
CA THR A 92 6.47 -3.11 -2.52
C THR A 92 7.86 -3.20 -3.12
N ILE A 93 8.82 -3.79 -2.38
CA ILE A 93 10.17 -4.04 -2.86
C ILE A 93 10.12 -4.99 -4.06
N VAL A 94 9.39 -6.10 -3.97
CA VAL A 94 9.24 -7.05 -5.09
C VAL A 94 8.63 -6.37 -6.32
N ALA A 95 7.54 -5.62 -6.17
CA ALA A 95 6.91 -4.89 -7.27
C ALA A 95 7.87 -3.88 -7.93
N THR A 96 8.69 -3.21 -7.11
CA THR A 96 9.71 -2.28 -7.61
C THR A 96 10.83 -3.01 -8.36
N ILE A 97 11.30 -4.15 -7.84
CA ILE A 97 12.32 -4.97 -8.51
C ILE A 97 11.80 -5.46 -9.86
N LEU A 98 10.57 -5.99 -9.92
CA LEU A 98 9.96 -6.48 -11.18
C LEU A 98 9.98 -5.40 -12.26
N TYR A 99 9.58 -4.17 -11.91
CA TYR A 99 9.67 -3.03 -12.81
C TYR A 99 11.13 -2.76 -13.28
N LEU A 100 12.09 -2.77 -12.35
CA LEU A 100 13.50 -2.51 -12.67
C LEU A 100 14.13 -3.55 -13.59
N ILE A 101 13.67 -4.81 -13.51
CA ILE A 101 14.15 -5.90 -14.37
C ILE A 101 13.31 -6.07 -15.65
N GLY A 102 12.34 -5.19 -15.89
CA GLY A 102 11.57 -5.12 -17.14
C GLY A 102 10.40 -6.09 -17.25
N PHE A 103 9.84 -6.55 -16.12
CA PHE A 103 8.59 -7.30 -16.06
C PHE A 103 7.35 -6.39 -15.90
#